data_AF-F3ZZX1-F1
#
_entry.id   AF-F3ZZX1-F1
#
_cell.length_a   1.000
_cell.length_b   1.000
_cell.length_c   1.000
_cell.angle_alpha   90.00
_cell.angle_beta   90.00
_cell.angle_gamma   90.00
#
_symmetry.space_group_name_H-M   'P 1'
#
loop_
_entity.id
_entity.type
_entity.pdbx_description
1 polymer ?
#
loop_
_entity_poly.entity_id
_entity_poly.type
_entity_poly.pdbx_seq_one_letter_code
_entity_poly.pdbx_strand_id
1 'polypeptide(L)'
;MDELQQPVPEDSIKPKKDHAMLSLILGLIGIIAWIIPIIGFPVTIIGLICGVNSLKGNRRGIALAGTILSVIFLLATTVNSVSGAYQGATGQLEQTPVWHMLDLNFETNGNVATAVELLKNMTAEQLRQDAITVDSGLATKELLKYYGKVLKFSGTVAVVQDYSPGSRAAAFFNEGDQCGEIVFHSDDAAKAPISYIHLNNIGDLTAGEYVTVYGFAVGHLNVENELGGETTQLVVIGKAFDKQANPSPAQEQSSGENEQAVSQPDQETESNEENIYIPGLMSGDIKVNLEQTWGLQFTGPKIGEEFAQDNGEALDPDTGAILTCTIFEDSPLNIKWVDFMIDASPVIGLIDADTINSLAEGYFGYCATIPYDGADPEKAKQWVEDNAKKAIKPGTVLSTQIGSASFEMFGTEYMRTLRIKPFTE
;
A
#
# COMPACT_ATOMS: atom_id res chain seq x y z
N MET A 1 -67.26 -66.97 46.98
CA MET A 1 -67.78 -67.04 45.61
C MET A 1 -66.72 -66.42 44.74
N ASP A 2 -65.89 -67.28 44.15
CA ASP A 2 -65.02 -66.94 43.04
C ASP A 2 -65.87 -66.40 41.90
N GLU A 3 -65.55 -65.20 41.43
CA GLU A 3 -65.97 -64.76 40.11
C GLU A 3 -64.71 -64.38 39.33
N LEU A 4 -64.55 -65.08 38.21
CA LEU A 4 -63.33 -65.28 37.45
C LEU A 4 -62.92 -64.01 36.68
N GLN A 5 -61.61 -63.78 36.67
CA GLN A 5 -60.90 -62.99 35.66
C GLN A 5 -61.32 -63.35 34.23
N GLN A 6 -61.49 -62.32 33.40
CA GLN A 6 -61.04 -62.37 32.01
C GLN A 6 -60.03 -61.23 31.78
N PRO A 7 -58.80 -61.52 31.33
CA PRO A 7 -57.88 -60.48 30.88
C PRO A 7 -58.36 -59.94 29.53
N VAL A 8 -58.57 -58.63 29.44
CA VAL A 8 -58.79 -57.93 28.17
C VAL A 8 -57.49 -58.07 27.34
N PRO A 9 -57.56 -58.38 26.03
CA PRO A 9 -56.37 -58.54 25.21
C PRO A 9 -55.65 -57.19 25.10
N GLU A 10 -54.42 -57.12 25.60
CA GLU A 10 -53.50 -56.03 25.33
C GLU A 10 -53.00 -56.18 23.88
N ASP A 11 -53.84 -55.78 22.93
CA ASP A 11 -53.47 -55.74 21.53
C ASP A 11 -52.45 -54.60 21.35
N SER A 12 -51.19 -54.99 21.26
CA SER A 12 -50.03 -54.12 21.14
C SER A 12 -50.17 -53.17 19.94
N ILE A 13 -50.46 -51.89 20.20
CA ILE A 13 -50.39 -50.83 19.19
C ILE A 13 -48.91 -50.57 18.88
N LYS A 14 -48.30 -51.39 18.02
CA LYS A 14 -47.04 -51.02 17.36
C LYS A 14 -47.39 -50.04 16.24
N PRO A 15 -46.94 -48.77 16.28
CA PRO A 15 -47.19 -47.85 15.18
C PRO A 15 -46.56 -48.42 13.90
N LYS A 16 -47.39 -48.62 12.87
CA LYS A 16 -46.95 -49.11 11.56
C LYS A 16 -46.02 -48.08 10.95
N LYS A 17 -44.74 -48.43 10.75
CA LYS A 17 -43.75 -47.57 10.09
C LYS A 17 -44.24 -47.22 8.68
N ASP A 18 -44.59 -45.95 8.49
CA ASP A 18 -45.17 -45.45 7.24
C ASP A 18 -44.09 -44.79 6.37
N HIS A 19 -43.40 -45.63 5.60
CA HIS A 19 -42.31 -45.21 4.72
C HIS A 19 -42.76 -44.21 3.63
N ALA A 20 -44.04 -44.19 3.27
CA ALA A 20 -44.58 -43.25 2.29
C ALA A 20 -44.61 -41.82 2.85
N MET A 21 -45.06 -41.68 4.11
CA MET A 21 -45.10 -40.39 4.80
C MET A 21 -43.69 -39.90 5.14
N LEU A 22 -42.79 -40.82 5.51
CA LEU A 22 -41.37 -40.49 5.75
C LEU A 22 -40.70 -39.94 4.48
N SER A 23 -40.96 -40.54 3.31
CA SER A 23 -40.44 -40.05 2.02
C SER A 23 -40.92 -38.62 1.71
N LEU A 24 -42.19 -38.32 1.98
CA LEU A 24 -42.73 -36.97 1.78
C LEU A 24 -42.09 -35.95 2.73
N ILE A 25 -41.96 -36.27 4.02
CA ILE A 25 -41.33 -35.39 5.01
C ILE A 25 -39.87 -35.11 4.63
N LEU A 26 -39.11 -36.13 4.25
CA LEU A 26 -37.72 -35.96 3.83
C LEU A 26 -37.59 -35.16 2.53
N GLY A 27 -38.52 -35.34 1.58
CA GLY A 27 -38.59 -34.51 0.38
C GLY A 27 -38.84 -33.04 0.71
N LEU A 28 -39.73 -32.74 1.67
CA LEU A 28 -40.01 -31.37 2.11
C LEU A 28 -38.82 -30.76 2.85
N ILE A 29 -38.13 -31.51 3.71
CA ILE A 29 -36.87 -31.06 4.34
C ILE A 29 -35.80 -30.81 3.27
N GLY A 30 -35.80 -31.60 2.19
CA GLY A 30 -34.95 -31.43 1.01
C GLY A 30 -35.02 -30.03 0.38
N ILE A 31 -36.16 -29.33 0.49
CA ILE A 31 -36.34 -27.94 0.01
C ILE A 31 -35.38 -26.96 0.69
N ILE A 32 -34.98 -27.24 1.93
CA ILE A 32 -34.07 -26.39 2.70
C ILE A 32 -32.66 -27.00 2.72
N ALA A 33 -32.58 -28.33 2.85
CA ALA A 33 -31.33 -29.04 3.02
C ALA A 33 -30.39 -28.98 1.80
N TRP A 34 -30.90 -28.76 0.58
CA TRP A 34 -30.07 -28.73 -0.64
C TRP A 34 -29.04 -27.59 -0.69
N ILE A 35 -29.22 -26.55 0.13
CA ILE A 35 -28.28 -25.42 0.26
C ILE A 35 -26.93 -25.87 0.83
N ILE A 36 -26.93 -26.89 1.70
CA ILE A 36 -25.73 -27.42 2.34
C ILE A 36 -25.54 -28.86 1.84
N PRO A 37 -24.66 -29.10 0.85
CA PRO A 37 -24.46 -30.43 0.26
C PRO A 37 -24.29 -31.59 1.24
N ILE A 38 -23.54 -31.36 2.32
CA ILE A 38 -23.27 -32.34 3.39
C ILE A 38 -24.56 -32.87 4.02
N ILE A 39 -25.62 -32.06 4.07
CA ILE A 39 -26.93 -32.43 4.63
C ILE A 39 -27.92 -32.79 3.51
N GLY A 40 -27.89 -32.05 2.39
CA GLY A 40 -28.78 -32.25 1.25
C GLY A 40 -28.69 -33.65 0.65
N PHE A 41 -27.48 -34.21 0.49
CA PHE A 41 -27.30 -35.54 -0.07
C PHE A 41 -27.89 -36.64 0.84
N PRO A 42 -27.55 -36.76 2.14
CA PRO A 42 -28.16 -37.75 3.01
C PRO A 42 -29.70 -37.68 3.05
N VAL A 43 -30.26 -36.48 3.18
CA VAL A 43 -31.71 -36.28 3.32
C VAL A 43 -32.46 -36.72 2.06
N THR A 44 -32.01 -36.29 0.88
CA THR A 44 -32.66 -36.60 -0.39
C THR A 44 -32.47 -38.06 -0.80
N ILE A 45 -31.32 -38.68 -0.51
CA ILE A 45 -31.07 -40.11 -0.77
C ILE A 45 -31.97 -41.00 0.10
N ILE A 46 -32.08 -40.72 1.40
CA ILE A 46 -32.96 -41.49 2.30
C ILE A 46 -34.43 -41.29 1.91
N GLY A 47 -34.82 -40.06 1.56
CA GLY A 47 -36.17 -39.75 1.06
C GLY A 47 -36.51 -40.51 -0.21
N LEU A 48 -35.55 -40.64 -1.13
CA LEU A 48 -35.67 -41.40 -2.37
C LEU A 48 -35.83 -42.90 -2.12
N ILE A 49 -34.97 -43.50 -1.29
CA ILE A 49 -35.03 -44.93 -0.95
C ILE A 49 -36.37 -45.27 -0.29
N CYS A 50 -36.82 -44.44 0.67
CA CYS A 50 -38.11 -44.62 1.33
C CYS A 50 -39.28 -44.47 0.35
N GLY A 51 -39.17 -43.54 -0.61
CA GLY A 51 -40.18 -43.29 -1.63
C GLY A 51 -40.35 -44.47 -2.58
N VAL A 52 -39.25 -44.93 -3.19
CA VAL A 52 -39.24 -46.05 -4.14
C VAL A 52 -39.79 -47.33 -3.51
N ASN A 53 -39.40 -47.64 -2.27
CA ASN A 53 -39.91 -48.80 -1.55
C ASN A 53 -41.41 -48.70 -1.25
N SER A 54 -41.94 -47.48 -1.12
CA SER A 54 -43.36 -47.22 -0.80
C SER A 54 -44.28 -47.20 -2.02
N LEU A 55 -43.74 -47.13 -3.24
CA LEU A 55 -44.51 -47.15 -4.49
C LEU A 55 -45.28 -48.45 -4.72
N LYS A 56 -44.85 -49.56 -4.11
CA LYS A 56 -45.54 -50.86 -4.19
C LYS A 56 -46.75 -50.94 -3.25
N GLY A 57 -46.89 -50.03 -2.29
CA GLY A 57 -47.92 -50.03 -1.25
C GLY A 57 -49.24 -49.35 -1.63
N ASN A 58 -50.12 -49.19 -0.64
CA ASN A 58 -51.47 -48.65 -0.82
C ASN A 58 -51.55 -47.11 -0.92
N ARG A 59 -50.44 -46.40 -0.63
CA ARG A 59 -50.35 -44.93 -0.61
C ARG A 59 -49.44 -44.39 -1.72
N ARG A 60 -49.63 -44.90 -2.95
CA ARG A 60 -48.76 -44.62 -4.09
C ARG A 60 -48.62 -43.14 -4.43
N GLY A 61 -49.70 -42.36 -4.32
CA GLY A 61 -49.66 -40.92 -4.61
C GLY A 61 -48.71 -40.14 -3.70
N ILE A 62 -48.71 -40.44 -2.40
CA ILE A 62 -47.82 -39.81 -1.41
C ILE A 62 -46.37 -40.23 -1.64
N ALA A 63 -46.14 -41.52 -1.89
CA ALA A 63 -44.81 -42.04 -2.20
C ALA A 63 -44.24 -41.44 -3.50
N LEU A 64 -45.07 -41.27 -4.53
CA LEU A 64 -44.68 -40.65 -5.80
C LEU A 64 -44.30 -39.18 -5.61
N ALA A 65 -45.10 -38.41 -4.86
CA ALA A 65 -44.79 -37.02 -4.55
C ALA A 65 -43.46 -36.86 -3.80
N GLY A 66 -43.23 -37.66 -2.75
CA GLY A 66 -41.97 -37.66 -2.00
C GLY A 66 -40.76 -38.08 -2.84
N THR A 67 -40.93 -39.06 -3.74
CA THR A 67 -39.90 -39.52 -4.68
C THR A 67 -39.51 -38.40 -5.66
N ILE A 68 -40.49 -37.77 -6.33
CA ILE A 68 -40.24 -36.68 -7.29
C ILE A 68 -39.53 -35.52 -6.59
N LEU A 69 -40.00 -35.14 -5.41
CA LEU A 69 -39.41 -34.04 -4.64
C LEU A 69 -37.96 -34.34 -4.25
N SER A 70 -37.68 -35.57 -3.81
CA SER A 70 -36.32 -36.00 -3.49
C SER A 70 -35.38 -35.99 -4.70
N VAL A 71 -35.85 -36.39 -5.88
CA VAL A 71 -35.05 -36.35 -7.13
C VAL A 71 -34.70 -34.91 -7.52
N ILE A 72 -35.67 -34.00 -7.48
CA ILE A 72 -35.44 -32.58 -7.83
C ILE A 72 -34.38 -31.96 -6.93
N PHE A 73 -34.49 -32.14 -5.61
CA PHE A 73 -33.53 -31.55 -4.68
C PHE A 73 -32.19 -32.29 -4.62
N LEU A 74 -32.13 -33.57 -4.99
CA LEU A 74 -30.87 -34.26 -5.20
C LEU A 74 -30.09 -33.65 -6.38
N LEU A 75 -30.78 -33.35 -7.49
CA LEU A 75 -30.17 -32.64 -8.63
C LEU A 75 -29.73 -31.23 -8.26
N ALA A 76 -30.57 -30.47 -7.55
CA ALA A 76 -30.20 -29.13 -7.06
C ALA A 76 -28.97 -29.18 -6.14
N THR A 77 -28.92 -30.15 -5.22
CA THR A 77 -27.75 -30.37 -4.33
C THR A 77 -26.49 -30.68 -5.14
N THR A 78 -26.62 -31.50 -6.20
CA THR A 78 -25.50 -31.86 -7.07
C THR A 78 -24.95 -30.64 -7.82
N VAL A 79 -25.83 -29.82 -8.42
CA VAL A 79 -25.43 -28.58 -9.09
C VAL A 79 -24.72 -27.64 -8.11
N ASN A 80 -25.30 -27.42 -6.93
CA ASN A 80 -24.71 -26.57 -5.89
C ASN A 80 -23.32 -27.09 -5.45
N SER A 81 -23.17 -28.40 -5.30
CA SER A 81 -21.89 -29.04 -4.94
C SER A 81 -20.83 -28.88 -6.02
N VAL A 82 -21.20 -29.08 -7.29
CA VAL A 82 -20.28 -28.93 -8.43
C VAL A 82 -19.85 -27.48 -8.57
N SER A 83 -20.77 -26.51 -8.43
CA SER A 83 -20.42 -25.10 -8.45
C SER A 83 -19.44 -24.71 -7.35
N GLY A 84 -19.67 -25.15 -6.10
CA GLY A 84 -18.76 -24.90 -5.00
C GLY A 84 -17.39 -25.57 -5.16
N ALA A 85 -17.36 -26.82 -5.66
CA ALA A 85 -16.11 -27.52 -5.93
C ALA A 85 -15.32 -26.88 -7.09
N TYR A 86 -16.02 -26.42 -8.13
CA TYR A 86 -15.42 -25.68 -9.23
C TYR A 86 -14.81 -24.37 -8.73
N GLN A 87 -15.56 -23.55 -7.97
CA GLN A 87 -15.06 -22.32 -7.37
C GLN A 87 -13.85 -22.56 -6.46
N GLY A 88 -13.86 -23.65 -5.67
CA GLY A 88 -12.73 -24.07 -4.85
C GLY A 88 -11.49 -24.46 -5.65
N ALA A 89 -11.68 -25.21 -6.73
CA ALA A 89 -10.58 -25.68 -7.57
C ALA A 89 -9.98 -24.59 -8.46
N THR A 90 -10.78 -23.62 -8.90
CA THR A 90 -10.33 -22.48 -9.73
C THR A 90 -9.80 -21.31 -8.92
N GLY A 91 -9.78 -21.41 -7.58
CA GLY A 91 -9.39 -20.30 -6.70
C GLY A 91 -10.39 -19.13 -6.72
N GLN A 92 -11.59 -19.34 -7.26
CA GLN A 92 -12.69 -18.36 -7.30
C GLN A 92 -13.56 -18.38 -6.04
N LEU A 93 -13.16 -19.14 -5.01
CA LEU A 93 -13.62 -18.81 -3.66
C LEU A 93 -13.06 -17.42 -3.39
N GLU A 94 -13.93 -16.41 -3.31
CA GLU A 94 -13.56 -15.05 -2.93
C GLU A 94 -12.74 -15.11 -1.63
N GLN A 95 -11.42 -15.19 -1.75
CA GLN A 95 -10.54 -14.78 -0.69
C GLN A 95 -10.68 -13.27 -0.73
N THR A 96 -11.55 -12.74 0.12
CA THR A 96 -11.57 -11.31 0.38
C THR A 96 -10.13 -10.92 0.67
N PRO A 97 -9.52 -10.04 -0.15
CA PRO A 97 -8.15 -9.63 0.04
C PRO A 97 -7.98 -9.16 1.47
N VAL A 98 -6.95 -9.66 2.15
CA VAL A 98 -6.73 -9.33 3.56
C VAL A 98 -6.15 -7.92 3.61
N TRP A 99 -6.93 -6.98 4.11
CA TRP A 99 -6.48 -5.64 4.43
C TRP A 99 -5.89 -5.63 5.82
N HIS A 100 -4.68 -5.11 5.96
CA HIS A 100 -4.04 -4.93 7.25
C HIS A 100 -4.55 -3.64 7.90
N MET A 101 -5.34 -3.81 8.96
CA MET A 101 -6.13 -2.74 9.60
C MET A 101 -5.46 -2.11 10.82
N LEU A 102 -4.27 -2.58 11.20
CA LEU A 102 -3.60 -2.16 12.44
C LEU A 102 -2.48 -1.14 12.20
N ASP A 103 -1.96 -1.09 10.98
CA ASP A 103 -0.87 -0.20 10.59
C ASP A 103 -1.34 0.74 9.48
N LEU A 104 -1.27 2.03 9.77
CA LEU A 104 -1.68 3.07 8.83
C LEU A 104 -0.53 3.45 7.88
N ASN A 105 0.71 3.08 8.17
CA ASN A 105 1.83 3.38 7.28
C ASN A 105 1.76 2.49 6.03
N PHE A 106 1.55 3.09 4.87
CA PHE A 106 1.40 2.37 3.60
C PHE A 106 2.67 1.59 3.20
N GLU A 107 3.86 2.00 3.67
CA GLU A 107 5.14 1.36 3.35
C GLU A 107 5.28 -0.02 4.00
N THR A 108 4.69 -0.20 5.17
CA THR A 108 4.91 -1.36 6.04
C THR A 108 3.65 -2.20 6.23
N ASN A 109 2.46 -1.65 5.98
CA ASN A 109 1.21 -2.37 6.14
C ASN A 109 0.89 -3.34 5.00
N GLY A 110 1.62 -3.35 3.89
CA GLY A 110 1.38 -4.28 2.77
C GLY A 110 0.06 -4.10 1.99
N ASN A 111 -0.75 -3.09 2.31
CA ASN A 111 -2.02 -2.83 1.63
C ASN A 111 -1.83 -2.36 0.19
N VAL A 112 -0.64 -1.85 -0.16
CA VAL A 112 -0.27 -1.49 -1.54
C VAL A 112 -0.36 -2.73 -2.45
N ALA A 113 0.28 -3.83 -2.07
CA ALA A 113 0.25 -5.07 -2.85
C ALA A 113 -1.18 -5.60 -3.04
N THR A 114 -1.98 -5.58 -1.96
CA THR A 114 -3.40 -5.95 -1.97
C THR A 114 -4.21 -5.09 -2.94
N ALA A 115 -4.00 -3.77 -2.94
CA ALA A 115 -4.68 -2.85 -3.85
C ALA A 115 -4.28 -3.09 -5.31
N VAL A 116 -2.99 -3.31 -5.58
CA VAL A 116 -2.47 -3.61 -6.93
C VAL A 116 -3.10 -4.89 -7.49
N GLU A 117 -3.16 -5.96 -6.70
CA GLU A 117 -3.75 -7.24 -7.11
C GLU A 117 -5.24 -7.08 -7.46
N LEU A 118 -6.00 -6.35 -6.65
CA LEU A 118 -7.39 -6.02 -6.94
C LEU A 118 -7.53 -5.23 -8.24
N LEU A 119 -6.74 -4.16 -8.39
CA LEU A 119 -6.81 -3.27 -9.54
C LEU A 119 -6.46 -3.99 -10.85
N LYS A 120 -5.54 -4.97 -10.84
CA LYS A 120 -5.23 -5.80 -12.00
C LYS A 120 -6.46 -6.56 -12.53
N ASN A 121 -7.36 -6.97 -11.64
CA ASN A 121 -8.57 -7.73 -11.97
C ASN A 121 -9.80 -6.87 -12.28
N MET A 122 -9.76 -5.57 -12.03
CA MET A 122 -10.85 -4.64 -12.36
C MET A 122 -10.69 -4.04 -13.75
N THR A 123 -11.72 -3.43 -14.32
CA THR A 123 -11.60 -2.51 -15.46
C THR A 123 -11.67 -1.06 -14.98
N ALA A 124 -11.21 -0.10 -15.78
CA ALA A 124 -11.35 1.32 -15.44
C ALA A 124 -12.84 1.74 -15.30
N GLU A 125 -13.73 1.11 -16.05
CA GLU A 125 -15.17 1.35 -15.96
C GLU A 125 -15.76 0.79 -14.65
N GLN A 126 -15.42 -0.45 -14.28
CA GLN A 126 -15.82 -1.01 -13.00
C GLN A 126 -15.29 -0.18 -11.83
N LEU A 127 -14.03 0.26 -11.90
CA LEU A 127 -13.44 1.12 -10.88
C LEU A 127 -14.26 2.40 -10.69
N ARG A 128 -14.69 3.06 -11.78
CA ARG A 128 -15.55 4.26 -11.69
C ARG A 128 -16.93 3.95 -11.15
N GLN A 129 -17.53 2.81 -11.52
CA GLN A 129 -18.87 2.40 -11.07
C GLN A 129 -18.93 2.01 -9.59
N ASP A 130 -17.88 1.35 -9.10
CA ASP A 130 -17.76 0.91 -7.71
C ASP A 130 -17.32 2.05 -6.78
N ALA A 131 -16.83 3.16 -7.33
CA ALA A 131 -16.30 4.27 -6.56
C ALA A 131 -17.38 5.01 -5.77
N ILE A 132 -17.12 5.18 -4.47
CA ILE A 132 -17.91 6.04 -3.59
C ILE A 132 -17.24 7.39 -3.42
N THR A 133 -18.02 8.47 -3.52
CA THR A 133 -17.54 9.81 -3.16
C THR A 133 -17.48 9.93 -1.65
N VAL A 134 -16.31 10.29 -1.12
CA VAL A 134 -16.07 10.48 0.32
C VAL A 134 -15.32 11.79 0.51
N ASP A 135 -15.64 12.51 1.58
CA ASP A 135 -14.85 13.66 2.01
C ASP A 135 -13.43 13.21 2.38
N SER A 136 -12.42 13.83 1.80
CA SER A 136 -11.01 13.51 1.98
C SER A 136 -10.60 13.53 3.45
N GLY A 137 -11.05 14.51 4.23
CA GLY A 137 -10.75 14.62 5.66
C GLY A 137 -11.37 13.47 6.48
N LEU A 138 -12.57 13.03 6.12
CA LEU A 138 -13.19 11.84 6.70
C LEU A 138 -12.46 10.56 6.28
N ALA A 139 -12.05 10.44 5.02
CA ALA A 139 -11.29 9.30 4.53
C ALA A 139 -9.93 9.16 5.24
N THR A 140 -9.22 10.27 5.46
CA THR A 140 -7.97 10.30 6.23
C THR A 140 -8.18 9.95 7.70
N LYS A 141 -9.18 10.54 8.37
CA LYS A 141 -9.42 10.29 9.81
C LYS A 141 -9.98 8.91 10.10
N GLU A 142 -10.77 8.36 9.20
CA GLU A 142 -11.49 7.10 9.38
C GLU A 142 -11.08 6.04 8.34
N LEU A 143 -9.81 6.06 7.92
CA LEU A 143 -9.25 5.21 6.85
C LEU A 143 -9.68 3.73 6.96
N LEU A 144 -9.68 3.19 8.18
CA LEU A 144 -10.05 1.79 8.44
C LEU A 144 -11.47 1.44 7.95
N LYS A 145 -12.40 2.40 7.83
CA LYS A 145 -13.76 2.16 7.30
C LYS A 145 -13.79 2.02 5.77
N TYR A 146 -12.70 2.42 5.10
CA TYR A 146 -12.62 2.57 3.66
C TYR A 146 -11.66 1.58 2.99
N TYR A 147 -10.86 0.82 3.76
CA TYR A 147 -10.08 -0.28 3.20
C TYR A 147 -10.98 -1.26 2.42
N GLY A 148 -10.50 -1.66 1.23
CA GLY A 148 -11.24 -2.51 0.30
C GLY A 148 -12.38 -1.84 -0.46
N LYS A 149 -12.59 -0.53 -0.29
CA LYS A 149 -13.57 0.25 -1.07
C LYS A 149 -12.87 1.13 -2.08
N VAL A 150 -13.45 1.24 -3.26
CA VAL A 150 -12.99 2.20 -4.26
C VAL A 150 -13.50 3.57 -3.87
N LEU A 151 -12.60 4.53 -3.74
CA LEU A 151 -12.88 5.91 -3.39
C LEU A 151 -12.71 6.82 -4.60
N LYS A 152 -13.51 7.87 -4.63
CA LYS A 152 -13.45 8.94 -5.62
C LYS A 152 -13.07 10.25 -4.94
N PHE A 153 -12.04 10.90 -5.47
CA PHE A 153 -11.60 12.23 -5.03
C PHE A 153 -11.38 13.13 -6.25
N SER A 154 -11.59 14.43 -6.06
CA SER A 154 -11.35 15.44 -7.09
C SER A 154 -10.55 16.59 -6.51
N GLY A 155 -9.77 17.27 -7.35
CA GLY A 155 -9.06 18.47 -6.92
C GLY A 155 -8.01 18.97 -7.89
N THR A 156 -7.24 19.95 -7.43
CA THR A 156 -6.22 20.62 -8.24
C THR A 156 -4.86 20.01 -7.98
N VAL A 157 -4.21 19.57 -9.05
CA VAL A 157 -2.90 18.94 -9.04
C VAL A 157 -1.84 19.91 -8.54
N ALA A 158 -1.05 19.47 -7.57
CA ALA A 158 0.11 20.18 -7.04
C ALA A 158 1.41 19.61 -7.60
N VAL A 159 1.54 18.27 -7.66
CA VAL A 159 2.74 17.58 -8.14
C VAL A 159 2.34 16.44 -9.08
N VAL A 160 3.12 16.24 -10.15
CA VAL A 160 3.04 15.09 -11.05
C VAL A 160 4.43 14.52 -11.19
N GLN A 161 4.57 13.20 -11.01
CA GLN A 161 5.84 12.50 -11.18
C GLN A 161 5.61 11.13 -11.81
N ASP A 162 6.32 10.83 -12.89
CA ASP A 162 6.35 9.50 -13.48
C ASP A 162 7.58 8.71 -12.98
N TYR A 163 7.35 7.43 -12.71
CA TYR A 163 8.37 6.48 -12.30
C TYR A 163 8.60 5.46 -13.42
N SER A 164 9.84 5.41 -13.92
CA SER A 164 10.21 4.52 -15.01
C SER A 164 10.17 3.04 -14.60
N PRO A 165 9.92 2.10 -15.54
CA PRO A 165 10.04 0.67 -15.27
C PRO A 165 11.39 0.31 -14.64
N GLY A 166 11.37 -0.55 -13.64
CA GLY A 166 12.55 -0.96 -12.88
C GLY A 166 13.04 0.04 -11.83
N SER A 167 12.48 1.25 -11.76
CA SER A 167 12.72 2.17 -10.63
C SER A 167 12.18 1.56 -9.34
N ARG A 168 12.66 2.02 -8.18
CA ARG A 168 12.24 1.46 -6.89
C ARG A 168 10.80 1.82 -6.53
N ALA A 169 10.35 3.02 -6.88
CA ALA A 169 8.94 3.38 -6.78
C ALA A 169 8.07 2.47 -7.65
N ALA A 170 8.47 2.20 -8.90
CA ALA A 170 7.80 1.20 -9.75
C ALA A 170 7.81 -0.20 -9.12
N ALA A 171 8.94 -0.64 -8.53
CA ALA A 171 9.05 -1.91 -7.83
C ALA A 171 8.06 -2.03 -6.65
N PHE A 172 7.94 -0.95 -5.88
CA PHE A 172 7.08 -0.89 -4.70
C PHE A 172 5.59 -0.79 -5.07
N PHE A 173 5.24 0.09 -6.01
CA PHE A 173 3.85 0.41 -6.32
C PHE A 173 3.24 -0.42 -7.45
N ASN A 174 4.05 -0.99 -8.35
CA ASN A 174 3.55 -1.69 -9.53
C ASN A 174 4.45 -2.87 -9.97
N GLU A 175 5.08 -3.54 -9.01
CA GLU A 175 5.90 -4.76 -9.24
C GLU A 175 7.02 -4.57 -10.29
N GLY A 176 7.51 -3.33 -10.45
CA GLY A 176 8.59 -2.96 -11.33
C GLY A 176 8.13 -2.46 -12.71
N ASP A 177 6.84 -2.44 -12.98
CA ASP A 177 6.28 -1.79 -14.16
C ASP A 177 6.06 -0.29 -13.91
N GLN A 178 5.94 0.51 -14.97
CA GLN A 178 5.78 1.96 -14.86
C GLN A 178 4.58 2.34 -13.98
N CYS A 179 4.74 3.41 -13.22
CA CYS A 179 3.68 4.03 -12.45
C CYS A 179 3.91 5.55 -12.38
N GLY A 180 2.95 6.29 -11.87
CA GLY A 180 3.14 7.72 -11.60
C GLY A 180 2.41 8.13 -10.35
N GLU A 181 2.80 9.27 -9.80
CA GLU A 181 2.18 9.91 -8.65
C GLU A 181 1.56 11.27 -9.03
N ILE A 182 0.35 11.48 -8.55
CA ILE A 182 -0.37 12.75 -8.60
C ILE A 182 -0.62 13.17 -7.15
N VAL A 183 0.01 14.25 -6.70
CA VAL A 183 -0.32 14.88 -5.42
C VAL A 183 -1.26 16.04 -5.69
N PHE A 184 -2.41 16.07 -5.02
CA PHE A 184 -3.38 17.14 -5.22
C PHE A 184 -4.13 17.47 -3.91
N HIS A 185 -4.67 18.68 -3.85
CA HIS A 185 -5.55 19.11 -2.76
C HIS A 185 -7.00 18.86 -3.16
N SER A 186 -7.75 18.16 -2.32
CA SER A 186 -9.17 17.89 -2.60
C SER A 186 -10.00 19.18 -2.70
N ASP A 187 -11.07 19.11 -3.48
CA ASP A 187 -12.05 20.20 -3.65
C ASP A 187 -13.06 20.31 -2.49
N ASP A 188 -13.15 19.27 -1.65
CA ASP A 188 -14.02 19.26 -0.49
C ASP A 188 -13.57 20.23 0.62
N ALA A 189 -14.45 20.42 1.62
CA ALA A 189 -14.23 21.39 2.68
C ALA A 189 -13.00 21.08 3.54
N ALA A 190 -12.55 19.82 3.58
CA ALA A 190 -11.37 19.42 4.34
C ALA A 190 -10.07 19.76 3.60
N LYS A 191 -10.10 19.83 2.26
CA LYS A 191 -8.92 20.06 1.40
C LYS A 191 -7.74 19.15 1.76
N ALA A 192 -8.02 17.92 2.19
CA ALA A 192 -6.95 17.04 2.63
C ALA A 192 -6.10 16.65 1.41
N PRO A 193 -4.76 16.68 1.54
CA PRO A 193 -3.89 16.31 0.44
C PRO A 193 -3.92 14.80 0.21
N ILE A 194 -3.92 14.44 -1.06
CA ILE A 194 -4.00 13.05 -1.51
C ILE A 194 -2.78 12.77 -2.39
N SER A 195 -2.02 11.75 -2.03
CA SER A 195 -1.01 11.15 -2.92
C SER A 195 -1.69 9.99 -3.65
N TYR A 196 -1.97 10.21 -4.94
CA TYR A 196 -2.57 9.21 -5.81
C TYR A 196 -1.51 8.54 -6.67
N ILE A 197 -1.33 7.25 -6.48
CA ILE A 197 -0.43 6.44 -7.29
C ILE A 197 -1.22 5.77 -8.41
N HIS A 198 -0.91 6.16 -9.64
CA HIS A 198 -1.44 5.59 -10.86
C HIS A 198 -0.59 4.40 -11.32
N LEU A 199 -1.19 3.23 -11.53
CA LEU A 199 -0.50 2.01 -12.02
C LEU A 199 -0.08 2.05 -13.49
N ASN A 200 0.15 3.25 -14.02
CA ASN A 200 0.65 3.50 -15.35
C ASN A 200 1.31 4.89 -15.39
N ASN A 201 1.87 5.27 -16.53
CA ASN A 201 2.32 6.64 -16.77
C ASN A 201 1.12 7.62 -16.74
N ILE A 202 1.32 8.80 -16.16
CA ILE A 202 0.28 9.82 -15.99
C ILE A 202 0.01 10.60 -17.28
N GLY A 203 0.97 10.67 -18.19
CA GLY A 203 0.84 11.27 -19.50
C GLY A 203 1.15 12.76 -19.49
N ASP A 204 0.24 13.57 -20.05
CA ASP A 204 0.41 15.03 -20.23
C ASP A 204 -0.22 15.86 -19.10
N LEU A 205 -0.48 15.25 -17.94
CA LEU A 205 -1.00 15.96 -16.78
C LEU A 205 0.07 16.87 -16.19
N THR A 206 -0.29 18.10 -15.84
CA THR A 206 0.62 19.05 -15.21
C THR A 206 0.03 19.66 -13.94
N ALA A 207 0.90 20.27 -13.12
CA ALA A 207 0.48 21.02 -11.95
C ALA A 207 -0.49 22.15 -12.33
N GLY A 208 -1.51 22.38 -11.48
CA GLY A 208 -2.59 23.34 -11.71
C GLY A 208 -3.79 22.79 -12.48
N GLU A 209 -3.69 21.61 -13.09
CA GLU A 209 -4.82 20.97 -13.76
C GLU A 209 -5.79 20.33 -12.76
N TYR A 210 -7.05 20.13 -13.18
CA TYR A 210 -8.09 19.53 -12.36
C TYR A 210 -8.27 18.06 -12.69
N VAL A 211 -8.28 17.20 -11.68
CA VAL A 211 -8.42 15.76 -11.83
C VAL A 211 -9.51 15.20 -10.94
N THR A 212 -10.10 14.11 -11.39
CA THR A 212 -10.86 13.18 -10.55
C THR A 212 -10.17 11.83 -10.59
N VAL A 213 -9.75 11.32 -9.44
CA VAL A 213 -9.06 10.04 -9.30
C VAL A 213 -9.97 8.98 -8.67
N TYR A 214 -9.70 7.72 -9.01
CA TYR A 214 -10.42 6.56 -8.49
C TYR A 214 -9.42 5.50 -8.04
N GLY A 215 -9.58 4.98 -6.82
CA GLY A 215 -8.65 4.00 -6.28
C GLY A 215 -8.96 3.52 -4.87
N PHE A 216 -8.15 2.60 -4.38
CA PHE A 216 -8.21 2.11 -3.00
C PHE A 216 -7.29 2.94 -2.13
N ALA A 217 -7.79 3.42 -0.99
CA ALA A 217 -6.93 3.99 0.03
C ALA A 217 -6.09 2.88 0.68
N VAL A 218 -4.79 3.08 0.84
CA VAL A 218 -3.85 2.05 1.33
C VAL A 218 -3.14 2.43 2.62
N GLY A 219 -3.09 3.72 2.96
CA GLY A 219 -2.42 4.17 4.16
C GLY A 219 -2.27 5.67 4.20
N HIS A 220 -1.46 6.12 5.16
CA HIS A 220 -1.03 7.48 5.35
C HIS A 220 0.43 7.60 5.00
N LEU A 221 0.75 8.72 4.35
CA LEU A 221 2.11 9.22 4.19
C LEU A 221 2.17 10.52 4.98
N ASN A 222 3.06 10.61 5.96
CA ASN A 222 3.35 11.90 6.57
C ASN A 222 4.43 12.57 5.72
N VAL A 223 4.11 13.72 5.16
CA VAL A 223 5.10 14.62 4.55
C VAL A 223 5.17 15.88 5.38
N GLU A 224 6.33 16.52 5.45
CA GLU A 224 6.38 17.85 6.06
C GLU A 224 5.76 18.89 5.10
N ASN A 225 5.09 19.90 5.64
CA ASN A 225 4.52 21.01 4.90
C ASN A 225 5.41 22.25 4.99
N GLU A 226 5.19 23.19 4.07
CA GLU A 226 5.95 24.44 3.95
C GLU A 226 5.90 25.35 5.20
N LEU A 227 5.01 25.07 6.16
CA LEU A 227 4.86 25.82 7.41
C LEU A 227 5.62 25.21 8.59
N GLY A 228 6.44 24.17 8.38
CA GLY A 228 7.21 23.52 9.43
C GLY A 228 6.35 22.66 10.34
N GLY A 229 5.43 21.88 9.77
CA GLY A 229 4.71 20.81 10.46
C GLY A 229 4.52 19.60 9.55
N GLU A 230 4.00 18.50 10.08
CA GLU A 230 3.63 17.35 9.26
C GLU A 230 2.22 17.53 8.69
N THR A 231 2.08 17.19 7.43
CA THR A 231 0.81 16.98 6.74
C THR A 231 0.68 15.50 6.43
N THR A 232 -0.30 14.87 7.06
CA THR A 232 -0.72 13.53 6.70
C THR A 232 -1.47 13.56 5.38
N GLN A 233 -0.90 12.93 4.36
CA GLN A 233 -1.54 12.66 3.09
C GLN A 233 -2.21 11.29 3.10
N LEU A 234 -3.36 11.20 2.46
CA LEU A 234 -4.00 9.93 2.17
C LEU A 234 -3.36 9.32 0.92
N VAL A 235 -2.82 8.10 1.03
CA VAL A 235 -2.26 7.38 -0.12
C VAL A 235 -3.35 6.54 -0.77
N VAL A 236 -3.56 6.74 -2.07
CA VAL A 236 -4.59 6.06 -2.86
C VAL A 236 -3.94 5.40 -4.07
N ILE A 237 -4.12 4.10 -4.25
CA ILE A 237 -3.63 3.39 -5.44
C ILE A 237 -4.79 3.23 -6.42
N GLY A 238 -4.57 3.59 -7.68
CA GLY A 238 -5.59 3.45 -8.72
C GLY A 238 -5.01 3.27 -10.11
N LYS A 239 -5.89 3.11 -11.10
CA LYS A 239 -5.49 2.92 -12.50
C LYS A 239 -6.35 3.68 -13.50
N ALA A 240 -7.14 4.62 -13.00
CA ALA A 240 -7.96 5.50 -13.82
C ALA A 240 -8.13 6.83 -13.10
N PHE A 241 -8.02 7.91 -13.87
CA PHE A 241 -8.40 9.25 -13.48
C PHE A 241 -8.98 9.96 -14.70
N ASP A 242 -9.74 11.02 -14.44
CA ASP A 242 -10.35 11.85 -15.47
C ASP A 242 -9.80 13.28 -15.34
N LYS A 243 -9.18 13.78 -16.41
CA LYS A 243 -8.80 15.20 -16.55
C LYS A 243 -10.03 16.03 -16.88
N GLN A 244 -10.25 17.13 -16.17
CA GLN A 244 -11.39 18.02 -16.40
C GLN A 244 -10.90 19.44 -16.68
N ALA A 245 -11.70 20.19 -17.44
CA ALA A 245 -11.51 21.63 -17.53
C ALA A 245 -11.74 22.24 -16.14
N ASN A 246 -10.82 23.08 -15.69
CA ASN A 246 -10.82 23.66 -14.35
C ASN A 246 -12.22 24.21 -14.02
N PRO A 247 -12.92 23.71 -12.98
CA PRO A 247 -14.23 24.21 -12.64
C PRO A 247 -14.08 25.69 -12.25
N SER A 248 -14.68 26.57 -13.03
CA SER A 248 -14.72 28.01 -12.75
C SER A 248 -15.15 28.23 -11.29
N PRO A 249 -14.43 29.03 -10.48
CA PRO A 249 -14.73 29.17 -9.07
C PRO A 249 -16.18 29.62 -8.90
N ALA A 250 -17.00 28.73 -8.31
CA ALA A 250 -18.34 29.05 -7.90
C ALA A 250 -18.29 30.16 -6.85
N GLN A 251 -19.16 31.16 -7.02
CA GLN A 251 -19.21 32.40 -6.26
C GLN A 251 -19.22 32.17 -4.75
N GLU A 252 -18.09 32.44 -4.08
CA GLU A 252 -18.09 32.78 -2.66
C GLU A 252 -18.61 34.22 -2.51
N GLN A 253 -19.84 34.36 -2.01
CA GLN A 253 -20.29 35.60 -1.40
C GLN A 253 -19.45 35.85 -0.15
N SER A 254 -18.52 36.79 -0.23
CA SER A 254 -17.95 37.44 0.95
C SER A 254 -17.92 38.95 0.73
N SER A 255 -18.50 39.64 1.71
CA SER A 255 -18.55 41.08 1.93
C SER A 255 -17.19 41.75 1.76
N GLY A 256 -17.18 42.89 1.07
CA GLY A 256 -15.97 43.57 0.65
C GLY A 256 -15.15 44.23 1.75
N GLU A 257 -13.91 44.56 1.39
CA GLU A 257 -13.31 45.89 1.54
C GLU A 257 -11.98 45.93 0.75
N ASN A 258 -11.89 46.89 -0.18
CA ASN A 258 -10.71 47.51 -0.81
C ASN A 258 -9.50 46.64 -1.23
N GLU A 259 -9.45 46.33 -2.53
CA GLU A 259 -8.18 46.21 -3.27
C GLU A 259 -7.76 47.58 -3.82
N GLN A 260 -6.61 48.07 -3.34
CA GLN A 260 -5.80 49.05 -4.07
C GLN A 260 -4.89 48.28 -5.04
N ALA A 261 -4.96 48.68 -6.30
CA ALA A 261 -4.17 48.20 -7.41
C ALA A 261 -2.66 48.28 -7.14
N VAL A 262 -1.95 47.17 -7.38
CA VAL A 262 -0.54 47.18 -7.77
C VAL A 262 -0.32 46.12 -8.85
N SER A 263 0.07 46.65 -10.02
CA SER A 263 0.74 46.08 -11.19
C SER A 263 0.97 44.57 -11.34
N GLN A 264 0.65 44.08 -12.54
CA GLN A 264 1.19 42.90 -13.21
C GLN A 264 2.70 42.73 -12.99
N PRO A 265 3.19 41.48 -12.93
CA PRO A 265 4.48 41.14 -13.48
C PRO A 265 4.31 40.33 -14.78
N ASP A 266 5.02 40.87 -15.77
CA ASP A 266 5.74 40.27 -16.88
C ASP A 266 5.70 38.74 -17.09
N GLN A 267 5.67 38.41 -18.38
CA GLN A 267 5.93 37.09 -18.94
C GLN A 267 7.30 36.58 -18.48
N GLU A 268 7.33 35.57 -17.62
CA GLU A 268 8.53 34.78 -17.38
C GLU A 268 8.53 33.53 -18.28
N THR A 269 9.43 33.62 -19.25
CA THR A 269 10.14 32.55 -19.96
C THR A 269 10.18 31.22 -19.20
N GLU A 270 9.79 30.15 -19.90
CA GLU A 270 10.07 28.75 -19.53
C GLU A 270 11.55 28.61 -19.15
N SER A 271 11.82 28.41 -17.86
CA SER A 271 13.12 27.94 -17.39
C SER A 271 13.01 26.43 -17.17
N ASN A 272 13.95 25.68 -17.74
CA ASN A 272 14.16 24.26 -17.41
C ASN A 272 14.30 24.17 -15.89
N GLU A 273 13.33 23.56 -15.20
CA GLU A 273 13.49 23.23 -13.78
C GLU A 273 14.65 22.21 -13.67
N GLU A 274 15.77 22.65 -13.09
CA GLU A 274 16.83 21.75 -12.63
C GLU A 274 16.22 20.74 -11.65
N ASN A 275 16.48 19.45 -11.86
CA ASN A 275 16.05 18.44 -10.91
C ASN A 275 16.85 18.57 -9.61
N ILE A 276 16.21 19.16 -8.60
CA ILE A 276 16.82 19.45 -7.29
C ILE A 276 16.82 18.25 -6.32
N TYR A 277 16.37 17.06 -6.76
CA TYR A 277 16.34 15.85 -5.95
C TYR A 277 17.22 14.73 -6.54
N ILE A 278 17.76 13.87 -5.68
CA ILE A 278 18.47 12.66 -6.09
C ILE A 278 17.44 11.65 -6.63
N PRO A 279 17.41 11.37 -7.95
CA PRO A 279 16.34 10.56 -8.52
C PRO A 279 16.36 9.12 -7.99
N GLY A 280 15.19 8.61 -7.61
CA GLY A 280 15.00 7.21 -7.18
C GLY A 280 15.44 6.88 -5.74
N LEU A 281 16.09 7.82 -5.05
CA LEU A 281 16.52 7.63 -3.65
C LEU A 281 15.37 7.90 -2.68
N MET A 282 15.16 7.04 -1.68
CA MET A 282 14.26 7.31 -0.56
C MET A 282 15.02 7.34 0.75
N SER A 283 14.49 8.08 1.72
CA SER A 283 15.09 8.14 3.05
C SER A 283 15.02 6.81 3.79
N GLY A 284 14.02 5.97 3.51
CA GLY A 284 13.93 4.60 4.01
C GLY A 284 15.16 3.73 3.65
N ASP A 285 15.74 3.86 2.45
CA ASP A 285 16.90 3.05 2.05
C ASP A 285 18.16 3.45 2.82
N ILE A 286 18.26 4.72 3.18
CA ILE A 286 19.40 5.23 3.94
C ILE A 286 19.27 4.74 5.39
N LYS A 287 18.09 4.92 5.99
CA LYS A 287 17.83 4.63 7.40
C LYS A 287 17.99 3.14 7.71
N VAL A 288 17.23 2.28 7.02
CA VAL A 288 17.21 0.84 7.33
C VAL A 288 18.60 0.21 7.21
N ASN A 289 19.35 0.60 6.18
CA ASN A 289 20.69 0.04 5.93
C ASN A 289 21.72 0.50 6.97
N LEU A 290 21.68 1.77 7.38
CA LEU A 290 22.61 2.33 8.37
C LEU A 290 22.27 1.93 9.81
N GLU A 291 20.99 1.80 10.14
CA GLU A 291 20.55 1.26 11.44
C GLU A 291 21.04 -0.18 11.62
N GLN A 292 20.89 -1.02 10.59
CA GLN A 292 21.29 -2.43 10.67
C GLN A 292 22.80 -2.66 10.62
N THR A 293 23.51 -1.92 9.77
CA THR A 293 24.93 -2.18 9.51
C THR A 293 25.86 -1.40 10.45
N TRP A 294 25.50 -0.16 10.75
CA TRP A 294 26.35 0.78 11.49
C TRP A 294 25.73 1.21 12.82
N GLY A 295 24.54 0.72 13.16
CA GLY A 295 23.89 0.99 14.44
C GLY A 295 23.45 2.43 14.63
N LEU A 296 23.29 3.19 13.54
CA LEU A 296 22.78 4.56 13.61
C LEU A 296 21.39 4.57 14.24
N GLN A 297 21.09 5.62 15.01
CA GLN A 297 19.77 5.84 15.56
C GLN A 297 19.23 7.15 14.99
N PHE A 298 18.24 7.06 14.11
CA PHE A 298 17.61 8.22 13.51
C PHE A 298 16.62 8.85 14.48
N THR A 299 16.65 10.19 14.52
CA THR A 299 15.78 10.98 15.38
C THR A 299 14.47 11.38 14.71
N GLY A 300 14.31 11.03 13.43
CA GLY A 300 13.27 11.54 12.56
C GLY A 300 13.67 12.90 11.98
N PRO A 301 13.02 13.31 10.87
CA PRO A 301 13.25 14.61 10.27
C PRO A 301 12.95 15.74 11.27
N LYS A 302 13.82 16.75 11.28
CA LYS A 302 13.73 17.98 12.08
C LYS A 302 13.78 19.17 11.14
N ILE A 303 12.90 20.14 11.34
CA ILE A 303 12.77 21.32 10.50
C ILE A 303 14.03 22.19 10.56
N GLY A 304 14.66 22.43 9.41
CA GLY A 304 15.62 23.51 9.18
C GLY A 304 14.97 24.76 8.57
N GLU A 305 15.74 25.84 8.37
CA GLU A 305 15.20 27.10 7.80
C GLU A 305 14.77 26.97 6.33
N GLU A 306 15.26 25.96 5.59
CA GLU A 306 14.98 25.78 4.14
C GLU A 306 14.48 24.36 3.75
N PHE A 307 14.71 23.33 4.56
CA PHE A 307 14.35 21.92 4.27
C PHE A 307 14.41 21.07 5.55
N ALA A 308 13.80 19.88 5.54
CA ALA A 308 13.83 18.95 6.66
C ALA A 308 15.19 18.24 6.78
N GLN A 309 15.60 17.95 8.01
CA GLN A 309 16.87 17.30 8.35
C GLN A 309 16.64 16.09 9.25
N ASP A 310 16.71 14.87 8.71
CA ASP A 310 16.75 13.67 9.56
C ASP A 310 18.18 13.34 9.96
N ASN A 311 18.42 13.27 11.26
CA ASN A 311 19.75 13.02 11.81
C ASN A 311 19.80 11.65 12.47
N GLY A 312 20.70 10.81 11.97
CA GLY A 312 21.09 9.53 12.57
C GLY A 312 22.50 9.60 13.14
N GLU A 313 22.69 9.07 14.34
CA GLU A 313 24.00 9.05 15.01
C GLU A 313 24.32 7.67 15.58
N ALA A 314 25.60 7.27 15.53
CA ALA A 314 26.14 6.10 16.20
C ALA A 314 27.52 6.40 16.80
N LEU A 315 27.87 5.70 17.87
CA LEU A 315 29.24 5.62 18.35
C LEU A 315 29.87 4.34 17.80
N ASP A 316 30.95 4.49 17.02
CA ASP A 316 31.70 3.34 16.52
C ASP A 316 32.37 2.59 17.69
N PRO A 317 32.06 1.29 17.90
CA PRO A 317 32.50 0.57 19.09
C PRO A 317 34.01 0.28 19.11
N ASP A 318 34.65 0.25 17.95
CA ASP A 318 36.06 -0.12 17.81
C ASP A 318 36.99 1.09 18.01
N THR A 319 36.59 2.25 17.48
CA THR A 319 37.40 3.47 17.49
C THR A 319 36.93 4.52 18.49
N GLY A 320 35.65 4.50 18.88
CA GLY A 320 35.02 5.55 19.68
C GLY A 320 34.74 6.85 18.91
N ALA A 321 34.86 6.85 17.58
CA ALA A 321 34.45 7.96 16.74
C ALA A 321 32.93 8.03 16.60
N ILE A 322 32.40 9.22 16.36
CA ILE A 322 30.97 9.45 16.14
C ILE A 322 30.71 9.37 14.63
N LEU A 323 29.72 8.58 14.24
CA LEU A 323 29.22 8.46 12.88
C LEU A 323 27.88 9.19 12.80
N THR A 324 27.72 10.04 11.79
CA THR A 324 26.48 10.81 11.59
C THR A 324 25.99 10.68 10.16
N CYS A 325 24.69 10.58 9.98
CA CYS A 325 24.00 10.74 8.71
C CYS A 325 22.96 11.85 8.85
N THR A 326 23.04 12.87 8.01
CA THR A 326 22.03 13.93 7.91
C THR A 326 21.39 13.88 6.53
N ILE A 327 20.09 13.57 6.49
CA ILE A 327 19.30 13.52 5.26
C ILE A 327 18.58 14.85 5.12
N PHE A 328 18.79 15.52 3.99
CA PHE A 328 18.15 16.78 3.65
C PHE A 328 17.06 16.50 2.61
N GLU A 329 15.81 16.60 3.02
CA GLU A 329 14.66 16.10 2.26
C GLU A 329 13.45 17.05 2.32
N ASP A 330 12.63 17.04 1.27
CA ASP A 330 11.29 17.65 1.27
C ASP A 330 10.20 16.61 1.56
N SER A 331 10.46 15.34 1.22
CA SER A 331 9.64 14.18 1.59
C SER A 331 10.51 12.92 1.58
N PRO A 332 10.03 11.78 2.13
CA PRO A 332 10.74 10.51 2.07
C PRO A 332 11.11 10.04 0.66
N LEU A 333 10.43 10.55 -0.38
CA LEU A 333 10.69 10.26 -1.80
C LEU A 333 11.53 11.36 -2.49
N ASN A 334 11.69 12.52 -1.86
CA ASN A 334 12.30 13.73 -2.44
C ASN A 334 13.51 14.18 -1.61
N ILE A 335 14.65 13.52 -1.84
CA ILE A 335 15.90 13.79 -1.13
C ILE A 335 16.72 14.82 -1.90
N LYS A 336 16.97 16.00 -1.30
CA LYS A 336 17.83 17.03 -1.90
C LYS A 336 19.30 16.64 -1.82
N TRP A 337 19.80 16.26 -0.65
CA TRP A 337 21.13 15.67 -0.49
C TRP A 337 21.27 14.92 0.82
N VAL A 338 22.37 14.21 0.99
CA VAL A 338 22.69 13.46 2.21
C VAL A 338 24.14 13.70 2.58
N ASP A 339 24.38 13.99 3.86
CA ASP A 339 25.71 14.10 4.44
C ASP A 339 25.98 12.92 5.36
N PHE A 340 27.06 12.21 5.10
CA PHE A 340 27.64 11.22 6.00
C PHE A 340 28.89 11.80 6.61
N MET A 341 28.99 11.81 7.93
CA MET A 341 30.09 12.43 8.66
C MET A 341 30.75 11.44 9.62
N ILE A 342 32.06 11.58 9.76
CA ILE A 342 32.83 10.96 10.83
C ILE A 342 33.42 12.07 11.66
N ASP A 343 33.18 12.04 12.96
CA ASP A 343 33.80 12.91 13.96
C ASP A 343 34.64 12.07 14.94
N ALA A 344 35.95 12.06 14.72
CA ALA A 344 36.96 11.45 15.57
C ALA A 344 37.59 12.45 16.56
N SER A 345 37.03 13.67 16.69
CA SER A 345 37.51 14.65 17.67
C SER A 345 37.49 14.16 19.13
N PRO A 346 36.54 13.31 19.59
CA PRO A 346 36.54 12.81 20.96
C PRO A 346 37.72 11.86 21.27
N VAL A 347 38.38 11.33 20.24
CA VAL A 347 39.43 10.31 20.35
C VAL A 347 40.79 10.77 19.84
N ILE A 348 40.99 12.09 19.71
CA ILE A 348 42.27 12.70 19.34
C ILE A 348 43.38 12.22 20.28
N GLY A 349 44.45 11.66 19.70
CA GLY A 349 45.61 11.16 20.43
C GLY A 349 45.41 9.79 21.10
N LEU A 350 44.22 9.18 20.99
CA LEU A 350 43.94 7.83 21.46
C LEU A 350 44.07 6.78 20.36
N ILE A 351 43.78 7.17 19.11
CA ILE A 351 43.92 6.35 17.90
C ILE A 351 44.82 7.05 16.88
N ASP A 352 45.45 6.27 16.00
CA ASP A 352 46.29 6.80 14.93
C ASP A 352 45.46 7.23 13.70
N ALA A 353 46.08 8.04 12.83
CA ALA A 353 45.46 8.57 11.63
C ALA A 353 45.06 7.47 10.64
N ASP A 354 45.79 6.35 10.60
CA ASP A 354 45.50 5.22 9.72
C ASP A 354 44.24 4.47 10.14
N THR A 355 43.95 4.42 11.44
CA THR A 355 42.71 3.90 12.01
C THR A 355 41.51 4.76 11.58
N ILE A 356 41.62 6.09 11.68
CA ILE A 356 40.58 7.02 11.20
C ILE A 356 40.39 6.88 9.68
N ASN A 357 41.49 6.74 8.94
CA ASN A 357 41.43 6.52 7.49
C ASN A 357 40.69 5.23 7.13
N SER A 358 40.96 4.14 7.85
CA SER A 358 40.30 2.85 7.63
C SER A 358 38.82 2.90 7.98
N LEU A 359 38.45 3.61 9.05
CA LEU A 359 37.05 3.87 9.39
C LEU A 359 36.34 4.68 8.29
N ALA A 360 37.00 5.72 7.76
CA ALA A 360 36.46 6.51 6.66
C ALA A 360 36.27 5.69 5.37
N GLU A 361 37.25 4.85 5.01
CA GLU A 361 37.13 3.92 3.87
C GLU A 361 35.94 2.96 4.06
N GLY A 362 35.77 2.41 5.26
CA GLY A 362 34.68 1.49 5.58
C GLY A 362 33.30 2.16 5.58
N TYR A 363 33.11 3.20 6.39
CA TYR A 363 31.82 3.86 6.58
C TYR A 363 31.38 4.59 5.31
N PHE A 364 32.21 5.48 4.76
CA PHE A 364 31.86 6.18 3.52
C PHE A 364 31.79 5.22 2.34
N GLY A 365 32.61 4.16 2.31
CA GLY A 365 32.56 3.17 1.23
C GLY A 365 31.24 2.43 1.21
N TYR A 366 30.64 2.18 2.38
CA TYR A 366 29.29 1.67 2.50
C TYR A 366 28.24 2.72 2.09
N CYS A 367 28.29 3.92 2.68
CA CYS A 367 27.32 5.00 2.40
C CYS A 367 27.31 5.43 0.93
N ALA A 368 28.42 5.31 0.21
CA ALA A 368 28.49 5.64 -1.21
C ALA A 368 27.68 4.68 -2.11
N THR A 369 27.23 3.54 -1.57
CA THR A 369 26.45 2.51 -2.30
C THR A 369 24.94 2.69 -2.21
N ILE A 370 24.46 3.81 -1.68
CA ILE A 370 23.01 4.09 -1.58
C ILE A 370 22.31 3.96 -2.95
N PRO A 371 21.10 3.37 -3.01
CA PRO A 371 20.48 3.01 -4.27
C PRO A 371 19.66 4.16 -4.86
N TYR A 372 20.27 4.93 -5.76
CA TYR A 372 19.61 5.96 -6.57
C TYR A 372 19.60 5.57 -8.07
N ASP A 373 18.84 6.27 -8.90
CA ASP A 373 18.73 5.96 -10.32
C ASP A 373 20.05 6.20 -11.05
N GLY A 374 20.58 5.15 -11.68
CA GLY A 374 21.89 5.17 -12.31
C GLY A 374 23.07 5.03 -11.35
N ALA A 375 22.83 4.62 -10.11
CA ALA A 375 23.89 4.30 -9.15
C ALA A 375 24.83 3.21 -9.68
N ASP A 376 26.13 3.36 -9.37
CA ASP A 376 27.17 2.36 -9.63
C ASP A 376 27.92 2.11 -8.32
N PRO A 377 27.46 1.15 -7.50
CA PRO A 377 28.01 0.88 -6.18
C PRO A 377 29.50 0.55 -6.17
N GLU A 378 29.97 -0.21 -7.18
CA GLU A 378 31.38 -0.59 -7.29
C GLU A 378 32.25 0.63 -7.56
N LYS A 379 31.85 1.45 -8.54
CA LYS A 379 32.57 2.69 -8.88
C LYS A 379 32.53 3.70 -7.73
N ALA A 380 31.40 3.83 -7.04
CA ALA A 380 31.25 4.76 -5.92
C ALA A 380 32.12 4.37 -4.73
N LYS A 381 32.10 3.08 -4.37
CA LYS A 381 32.96 2.55 -3.31
C LYS A 381 34.44 2.71 -3.64
N GLN A 382 34.86 2.36 -4.86
CA GLN A 382 36.26 2.52 -5.29
C GLN A 382 36.70 3.99 -5.23
N TRP A 383 35.84 4.92 -5.67
CA TRP A 383 36.16 6.34 -5.59
C TRP A 383 36.35 6.81 -4.15
N VAL A 384 35.55 6.32 -3.20
CA VAL A 384 35.76 6.62 -1.78
C VAL A 384 37.10 6.09 -1.28
N GLU A 385 37.42 4.83 -1.54
CA GLU A 385 38.68 4.21 -1.10
C GLU A 385 39.91 4.97 -1.64
N ASP A 386 39.84 5.44 -2.88
CA ASP A 386 40.91 6.21 -3.51
C ASP A 386 41.08 7.62 -2.92
N ASN A 387 40.06 8.17 -2.25
CA ASN A 387 40.00 9.59 -1.88
C ASN A 387 39.83 9.88 -0.38
N ALA A 388 39.41 8.91 0.44
CA ALA A 388 39.21 9.08 1.88
C ALA A 388 40.42 9.66 2.62
N LYS A 389 41.64 9.21 2.26
CA LYS A 389 42.90 9.69 2.81
C LYS A 389 43.31 11.09 2.32
N LYS A 390 42.77 11.53 1.18
CA LYS A 390 43.06 12.83 0.56
C LYS A 390 42.15 13.93 1.09
N ALA A 391 40.94 13.58 1.55
CA ALA A 391 39.91 14.48 2.08
C ALA A 391 40.20 14.98 3.52
N ILE A 392 41.47 15.26 3.84
CA ILE A 392 41.93 15.68 5.17
C ILE A 392 42.43 17.12 5.22
N LYS A 393 42.37 17.84 4.10
CA LYS A 393 42.87 19.21 3.97
C LYS A 393 41.70 20.20 4.06
N PRO A 394 41.67 21.09 5.07
CA PRO A 394 40.65 22.12 5.19
C PRO A 394 40.52 22.93 3.89
N GLY A 395 39.28 23.13 3.43
CA GLY A 395 38.97 23.88 2.20
C GLY A 395 39.23 23.14 0.89
N THR A 396 39.68 21.88 0.92
CA THR A 396 39.78 21.03 -0.27
C THR A 396 38.52 20.16 -0.38
N VAL A 397 37.84 20.23 -1.53
CA VAL A 397 36.70 19.37 -1.87
C VAL A 397 37.11 18.46 -3.01
N LEU A 398 36.99 17.15 -2.81
CA LEU A 398 37.16 16.15 -3.86
C LEU A 398 35.77 15.82 -4.39
N SER A 399 35.58 15.88 -5.71
CA SER A 399 34.27 15.59 -6.30
C SER A 399 34.34 14.61 -7.47
N THR A 400 33.23 13.92 -7.70
CA THR A 400 33.00 13.10 -8.89
C THR A 400 31.51 13.01 -9.20
N GLN A 401 31.19 12.59 -10.42
CA GLN A 401 29.83 12.28 -10.84
C GLN A 401 29.70 10.77 -11.09
N ILE A 402 28.65 10.19 -10.53
CA ILE A 402 28.31 8.78 -10.71
C ILE A 402 26.80 8.70 -10.96
N GLY A 403 26.42 8.36 -12.18
CA GLY A 403 25.02 8.37 -12.59
C GLY A 403 24.42 9.77 -12.50
N SER A 404 23.25 9.86 -11.88
CA SER A 404 22.50 11.11 -11.67
C SER A 404 22.96 11.91 -10.43
N ALA A 405 23.96 11.44 -9.68
CA ALA A 405 24.41 12.07 -8.44
C ALA A 405 25.86 12.58 -8.50
N SER A 406 26.10 13.67 -7.78
CA SER A 406 27.40 14.25 -7.48
C SER A 406 27.84 13.84 -6.07
N PHE A 407 29.08 13.39 -5.96
CA PHE A 407 29.70 12.99 -4.70
C PHE A 407 30.76 14.02 -4.36
N GLU A 408 30.74 14.52 -3.13
CA GLU A 408 31.73 15.46 -2.60
C GLU A 408 32.30 14.91 -1.30
N MET A 409 33.62 14.91 -1.17
CA MET A 409 34.31 14.49 0.04
C MET A 409 35.28 15.56 0.51
N PHE A 410 35.15 15.98 1.75
CA PHE A 410 35.90 17.10 2.31
C PHE A 410 36.02 16.99 3.82
N GLY A 411 36.93 17.77 4.40
CA GLY A 411 37.10 17.86 5.85
C GLY A 411 38.54 18.04 6.29
N THR A 412 38.85 17.40 7.41
CA THR A 412 40.11 17.45 8.16
C THR A 412 40.54 16.03 8.53
N GLU A 413 41.69 15.90 9.18
CA GLU A 413 42.16 14.60 9.65
C GLU A 413 41.15 13.89 10.57
N TYR A 414 40.48 14.63 11.47
CA TYR A 414 39.60 14.09 12.52
C TYR A 414 38.11 14.31 12.25
N MET A 415 37.73 15.13 11.27
CA MET A 415 36.34 15.31 10.88
C MET A 415 36.23 15.28 9.37
N ARG A 416 35.45 14.36 8.81
CA ARG A 416 35.28 14.22 7.35
C ARG A 416 33.81 14.07 7.00
N THR A 417 33.44 14.52 5.82
CA THR A 417 32.10 14.44 5.29
C THR A 417 32.14 13.87 3.88
N LEU A 418 31.26 12.91 3.61
CA LEU A 418 30.83 12.50 2.28
C LEU A 418 29.43 13.05 2.04
N ARG A 419 29.29 13.94 1.06
CA ARG A 419 28.03 14.49 0.61
C ARG A 419 27.62 13.87 -0.72
N ILE A 420 26.37 13.47 -0.84
CA ILE A 420 25.77 13.00 -2.10
C ILE A 420 24.59 13.90 -2.41
N LYS A 421 24.54 14.47 -3.61
CA LYS A 421 23.53 15.46 -4.06
C LYS A 421 23.22 15.23 -5.54
N PRO A 422 22.10 15.75 -6.10
CA PRO A 422 21.83 15.64 -7.52
C PRO A 422 22.92 16.30 -8.35
N PHE A 423 23.16 15.75 -9.53
CA PHE A 423 24.04 16.37 -10.51
C PHE A 423 23.29 17.46 -11.27
N THR A 424 23.77 18.69 -11.18
CA THR A 424 23.32 19.87 -11.95
C THR A 424 24.37 20.18 -13.03
N GLU A 425 23.96 20.28 -14.29
CA GLU A 425 24.85 20.49 -15.47
C GLU A 425 25.51 21.88 -15.53
#